data_AF-A0A920LFJ3-F1
#
_entry.id   AF-A0A920LFJ3-F1
#
_cell.length_a   1.000
_cell.length_b   1.000
_cell.length_c   1.000
_cell.angle_alpha   90.00
_cell.angle_beta   90.00
_cell.angle_gamma   90.00
#
_symmetry.space_group_name_H-M   'P 1'
#
loop_
_entity.id
_entity.type
_entity.pdbx_description
1 polymer ?
#
loop_
_entity_poly.entity_id
_entity_poly.type
_entity_poly.pdbx_seq_one_letter_code
_entity_poly.pdbx_strand_id
1 'polypeptide(L)'
;MEKTLLYHYTSLSHLIEIFKVGKVLTSQTEKMLKVKKPGLWFSTNSKWEYSAFKRFNDGKKEFDLNTPEEFEKYIGCARLITNLNSLFVTFAKYKHKSKVNPLLWDKMAEIGRSKGADPSEWYATFSPMSINNLDIEIFENGEWLSLKKGDGEFNTDLFNKNLEKTFVFKKGKELEEQMMKEAQKQKKAVEEVVEEKVEEVVEEKVEGSSRGERGEKKAVEEKVEEVVEEKVEEVVEEKVEEVEREKVKGSSRGEGRRSSRGEGRGSSRGEGRRSSRGEGRKKSRRRRKNLREYSLKKRVFSKGNS
;
A
#
# COMPACT_ATOMS: atom_id res chain seq x y z
N MET A 1 7.49 18.24 -36.52
CA MET A 1 8.41 18.14 -35.38
C MET A 1 8.08 16.87 -34.63
N GLU A 2 9.06 15.99 -34.50
CA GLU A 2 8.96 14.80 -33.65
C GLU A 2 8.71 15.24 -32.21
N LYS A 3 7.67 14.69 -31.57
CA LYS A 3 7.32 15.08 -30.20
C LYS A 3 8.25 14.35 -29.24
N THR A 4 9.01 15.08 -28.44
CA THR A 4 9.81 14.49 -27.36
C THR A 4 8.88 13.83 -26.34
N LEU A 5 9.09 12.54 -26.06
CA LEU A 5 8.35 11.80 -25.04
C LEU A 5 9.05 11.90 -23.68
N LEU A 6 8.24 11.84 -22.63
CA LEU A 6 8.65 11.83 -21.24
C LEU A 6 8.08 10.58 -20.56
N TYR A 7 8.92 9.94 -19.74
CA TYR A 7 8.64 8.67 -19.08
C TYR A 7 8.70 8.83 -17.56
N HIS A 8 7.65 8.40 -16.87
CA HIS A 8 7.62 8.26 -15.42
C HIS A 8 7.60 6.78 -15.05
N TYR A 9 8.71 6.29 -14.51
CA TYR A 9 8.88 4.90 -14.10
C TYR A 9 8.31 4.67 -12.71
N THR A 10 7.53 3.59 -12.56
CA THR A 10 6.83 3.25 -11.31
C THR A 10 6.67 1.73 -11.16
N SER A 11 6.17 1.29 -10.02
CA SER A 11 5.83 -0.12 -9.78
C SER A 11 4.36 -0.41 -10.01
N LEU A 12 3.99 -1.67 -10.25
CA LEU A 12 2.58 -2.03 -10.41
C LEU A 12 1.77 -1.76 -9.14
N SER A 13 2.35 -1.97 -7.96
CA SER A 13 1.70 -1.65 -6.69
C SER A 13 1.32 -0.17 -6.60
N HIS A 14 2.20 0.74 -7.04
CA HIS A 14 1.90 2.17 -7.09
C HIS A 14 0.95 2.53 -8.23
N LEU A 15 1.00 1.82 -9.36
CA LEU A 15 0.07 2.02 -10.47
C LEU A 15 -1.39 1.73 -10.04
N ILE A 16 -1.62 0.74 -9.19
CA ILE A 16 -2.94 0.48 -8.56
C ILE A 16 -3.41 1.71 -7.77
N GLU A 17 -2.53 2.33 -6.98
CA GLU A 17 -2.88 3.54 -6.23
C GLU A 17 -3.17 4.73 -7.16
N ILE A 18 -2.39 4.88 -8.23
CA ILE A 18 -2.59 5.91 -9.24
C ILE A 18 -3.96 5.75 -9.90
N PHE A 19 -4.37 4.53 -10.26
CA PHE A 19 -5.71 4.26 -10.78
C PHE A 19 -6.82 4.60 -9.78
N LYS A 20 -6.65 4.22 -8.50
CA LYS A 20 -7.62 4.54 -7.45
C LYS A 20 -7.80 6.06 -7.26
N VAL A 21 -6.72 6.82 -7.37
CA VAL A 21 -6.73 8.29 -7.18
C VAL A 21 -7.09 9.03 -8.48
N GLY A 22 -6.94 8.38 -9.64
CA GLY A 22 -7.17 8.94 -10.98
C GLY A 22 -6.09 9.92 -11.46
N LYS A 23 -4.97 10.04 -10.72
CA LYS A 23 -3.88 10.97 -11.03
C LYS A 23 -2.56 10.52 -10.42
N VAL A 24 -1.48 10.89 -11.10
CA VAL A 24 -0.11 10.79 -10.60
C VAL A 24 0.18 12.02 -9.75
N LEU A 25 0.53 11.81 -8.48
CA LEU A 25 0.78 12.88 -7.53
C LEU A 25 2.24 13.32 -7.55
N THR A 26 2.49 14.57 -7.17
CA THR A 26 3.84 15.09 -6.94
C THR A 26 4.53 14.38 -5.76
N SER A 27 5.86 14.36 -5.77
CA SER A 27 6.73 13.62 -4.85
C SER A 27 6.32 13.78 -3.39
N GLN A 28 6.03 12.65 -2.75
CA GLN A 28 5.71 12.60 -1.34
C GLN A 28 6.94 12.88 -0.47
N THR A 29 8.11 12.38 -0.88
CA THR A 29 9.39 12.64 -0.20
C THR A 29 9.68 14.13 -0.14
N GLU A 30 9.49 14.85 -1.24
CA GLU A 30 9.70 16.30 -1.26
C GLU A 30 8.70 17.04 -0.37
N LYS A 31 7.45 16.59 -0.30
CA LYS A 31 6.47 17.14 0.67
C LYS A 31 6.92 16.92 2.11
N MET A 32 7.46 15.74 2.43
CA MET A 32 8.00 15.42 3.77
C MET A 32 9.22 16.29 4.11
N LEU A 33 10.07 16.56 3.11
CA LEU A 33 11.19 17.50 3.21
C LEU A 33 10.76 18.98 3.19
N LYS A 34 9.45 19.26 3.24
CA LYS A 34 8.85 20.61 3.24
C LYS A 34 9.27 21.46 2.03
N VAL A 35 9.52 20.82 0.89
CA VAL A 35 9.71 21.50 -0.39
C VAL A 35 8.42 22.22 -0.76
N LYS A 36 8.49 23.54 -0.99
CA LYS A 36 7.31 24.37 -1.28
C LYS A 36 6.59 23.99 -2.57
N LYS A 37 7.35 23.49 -3.55
CA LYS A 37 6.86 23.10 -4.88
C LYS A 37 7.39 21.70 -5.23
N PRO A 38 6.79 20.63 -4.68
CA PRO A 38 7.20 19.28 -5.01
C PRO A 38 6.94 18.99 -6.49
N GLY A 39 7.90 18.36 -7.15
CA GLY A 39 7.86 17.91 -8.52
C GLY A 39 7.20 16.54 -8.67
N LEU A 40 6.52 16.35 -9.79
CA LEU A 40 6.27 15.05 -10.39
C LEU A 40 7.31 14.85 -11.49
N TRP A 41 8.15 13.83 -11.32
CA TRP A 41 9.38 13.62 -12.08
C TRP A 41 9.18 12.70 -13.29
N PHE A 42 9.82 13.05 -14.39
CA PHE A 42 9.89 12.29 -15.64
C PHE A 42 11.31 12.32 -16.19
N SER A 43 11.61 11.42 -17.11
CA SER A 43 12.88 11.36 -17.84
C SER A 43 12.62 11.30 -19.35
N THR A 44 13.53 11.81 -20.17
CA THR A 44 13.55 11.53 -21.62
C THR A 44 14.11 10.15 -21.96
N ASN A 45 14.71 9.47 -20.98
CA ASN A 45 15.25 8.13 -21.17
C ASN A 45 14.13 7.13 -21.43
N SER A 46 14.07 6.57 -22.64
CA SER A 46 13.06 5.59 -23.05
C SER A 46 13.43 4.14 -22.74
N LYS A 47 14.63 3.87 -22.21
CA LYS A 47 15.05 2.51 -21.84
C LYS A 47 14.76 2.26 -20.38
N TRP A 48 15.37 3.06 -19.51
CA TRP A 48 15.19 3.00 -18.06
C TRP A 48 15.84 4.21 -17.39
N GLU A 49 15.15 4.80 -16.42
CA GLU A 49 15.70 5.88 -15.59
C GLU A 49 16.36 5.29 -14.33
N TYR A 50 17.68 5.23 -14.31
CA TYR A 50 18.44 4.62 -13.21
C TYR A 50 18.25 5.30 -11.84
N SER A 51 17.79 6.56 -11.81
CA SER A 51 17.43 7.23 -10.56
C SER A 51 16.07 6.82 -10.00
N ALA A 52 15.25 6.08 -10.77
CA ALA A 52 13.96 5.55 -10.33
C ALA A 52 14.08 4.30 -9.43
N PHE A 53 15.28 3.98 -8.94
CA PHE A 53 15.54 2.83 -8.07
C PHE A 53 14.66 2.85 -6.80
N LYS A 54 14.43 1.66 -6.24
CA LYS A 54 13.67 1.51 -4.99
C LYS A 54 14.41 0.63 -4.01
N ARG A 55 14.50 1.09 -2.77
CA ARG A 55 14.93 0.27 -1.63
C ARG A 55 13.86 -0.79 -1.37
N PHE A 56 14.26 -2.06 -1.33
CA PHE A 56 13.37 -3.18 -1.12
C PHE A 56 13.91 -4.12 -0.04
N ASN A 57 13.00 -4.73 0.71
CA ASN A 57 13.31 -5.74 1.71
C ASN A 57 12.46 -6.99 1.45
N ASP A 58 13.11 -8.11 1.21
CA ASP A 58 12.45 -9.40 0.92
C ASP A 58 12.09 -10.21 2.18
N GLY A 59 12.28 -9.63 3.36
CA GLY A 59 12.13 -10.25 4.67
C GLY A 59 13.43 -10.87 5.21
N LYS A 60 14.47 -10.99 4.39
CA LYS A 60 15.79 -11.52 4.77
C LYS A 60 16.88 -10.46 4.67
N LYS A 61 16.86 -9.66 3.62
CA LYS A 61 17.86 -8.62 3.34
C LYS A 61 17.24 -7.40 2.69
N GLU A 62 17.93 -6.28 2.86
CA GLU A 62 17.61 -5.01 2.23
C GLU A 62 18.56 -4.76 1.06
N PHE A 63 18.03 -4.36 -0.09
CA PHE A 63 18.80 -4.07 -1.30
C PHE A 63 18.05 -3.06 -2.19
N ASP A 64 18.75 -2.49 -3.17
CA ASP A 64 18.14 -1.58 -4.14
C ASP A 64 17.73 -2.37 -5.38
N LEU A 65 16.51 -2.14 -5.88
CA LEU A 65 16.07 -2.52 -7.21
C LEU A 65 16.51 -1.41 -8.16
N ASN A 66 17.45 -1.68 -9.07
CA ASN A 66 18.05 -0.68 -9.97
C ASN A 66 17.78 -0.96 -11.45
N THR A 67 17.21 -2.11 -11.82
CA THR A 67 16.88 -2.45 -13.22
C THR A 67 15.39 -2.74 -13.41
N PRO A 68 14.85 -2.61 -14.64
CA PRO A 68 13.44 -2.93 -14.90
C PRO A 68 13.13 -4.42 -14.68
N GLU A 69 14.08 -5.34 -14.89
CA GLU A 69 13.94 -6.78 -14.62
C GLU A 69 13.81 -7.05 -13.12
N GLU A 70 14.59 -6.35 -12.29
CA GLU A 70 14.46 -6.43 -10.84
C GLU A 70 13.09 -5.90 -10.38
N PHE A 71 12.62 -4.80 -10.97
CA PHE A 71 11.27 -4.31 -10.70
C PHE A 71 10.22 -5.34 -11.10
N GLU A 72 10.26 -5.86 -12.33
CA GLU A 72 9.35 -6.88 -12.86
C GLU A 72 9.24 -8.07 -11.91
N LYS A 73 10.38 -8.58 -11.44
CA LYS A 73 10.44 -9.71 -10.51
C LYS A 73 9.83 -9.40 -9.15
N TYR A 74 10.18 -8.26 -8.54
CA TYR A 74 9.85 -8.03 -7.13
C TYR A 74 8.51 -7.32 -6.91
N ILE A 75 8.22 -6.29 -7.70
CA ILE A 75 7.13 -5.33 -7.45
C ILE A 75 6.31 -4.97 -8.71
N GLY A 76 6.68 -5.57 -9.85
CA GLY A 76 6.17 -5.22 -11.17
C GLY A 76 6.74 -3.87 -11.65
N CYS A 77 6.98 -3.74 -12.96
CA CYS A 77 7.53 -2.53 -13.55
C CYS A 77 6.55 -1.93 -14.54
N ALA A 78 6.27 -0.64 -14.39
CA ALA A 78 5.43 0.11 -15.31
C ALA A 78 6.02 1.49 -15.59
N ARG A 79 5.61 2.09 -16.71
CA ARG A 79 5.91 3.49 -17.00
C ARG A 79 4.69 4.22 -17.53
N LEU A 80 4.64 5.51 -17.24
CA LEU A 80 3.64 6.44 -17.75
C LEU A 80 4.30 7.37 -18.76
N ILE A 81 3.65 7.61 -19.88
CA ILE A 81 4.23 8.28 -21.04
C ILE A 81 3.39 9.50 -21.39
N THR A 82 4.07 10.59 -21.70
CA THR A 82 3.43 11.83 -22.17
C THR A 82 4.34 12.58 -23.12
N ASN A 83 3.76 13.47 -23.92
CA ASN A 83 4.52 14.42 -24.71
C ASN A 83 5.07 15.54 -23.83
N LEU A 84 6.31 15.94 -24.09
CA LEU A 84 6.88 17.18 -23.57
C LEU A 84 6.05 18.37 -24.04
N ASN A 85 5.69 19.25 -23.10
CA ASN A 85 4.94 20.48 -23.34
C ASN A 85 5.34 21.55 -22.32
N SER A 86 4.67 22.72 -22.37
CA SER A 86 5.00 23.88 -21.54
C SER A 86 4.80 23.70 -20.03
N LEU A 87 4.11 22.64 -19.58
CA LEU A 87 3.95 22.31 -18.16
C LEU A 87 5.25 21.81 -17.52
N PHE A 88 6.14 21.24 -18.33
CA PHE A 88 7.37 20.63 -17.87
C PHE A 88 8.51 21.65 -17.80
N VAL A 89 9.36 21.48 -16.79
CA VAL A 89 10.62 22.20 -16.66
C VAL A 89 11.76 21.21 -16.59
N THR A 90 12.88 21.56 -17.19
CA THR A 90 14.13 20.79 -17.02
C THR A 90 14.55 20.81 -15.56
N PHE A 91 15.35 19.82 -15.15
CA PHE A 91 15.91 19.77 -13.80
C PHE A 91 16.66 21.06 -13.43
N ALA A 92 17.45 21.63 -14.36
CA ALA A 92 18.10 22.92 -14.16
C ALA A 92 17.11 24.04 -13.76
N LYS A 93 15.99 24.17 -14.50
CA LYS A 93 14.94 25.14 -14.18
C LYS A 93 14.19 24.78 -12.89
N TYR A 94 14.01 23.50 -12.59
CA TYR A 94 13.38 23.02 -11.37
C TYR A 94 14.16 23.45 -10.11
N LYS A 95 15.50 23.34 -10.12
CA LYS A 95 16.36 23.77 -9.00
C LYS A 95 16.09 25.21 -8.59
N HIS A 96 15.94 26.11 -9.56
CA HIS A 96 15.60 27.51 -9.30
C HIS A 96 14.14 27.71 -8.84
N LYS A 97 13.19 27.02 -9.50
CA LYS A 97 11.74 27.22 -9.24
C LYS A 97 11.27 26.61 -7.93
N SER A 98 11.91 25.54 -7.44
CA SER A 98 11.54 24.84 -6.20
C SER A 98 11.79 25.67 -4.94
N LYS A 99 12.68 26.68 -5.00
CA LYS A 99 13.08 27.56 -3.88
C LYS A 99 13.64 26.79 -2.67
N VAL A 100 14.31 25.67 -2.92
CA VAL A 100 14.98 24.83 -1.93
C VAL A 100 16.49 25.07 -2.00
N ASN A 101 17.21 24.73 -0.92
CA ASN A 101 18.66 24.79 -0.89
C ASN A 101 19.26 23.99 -2.08
N PRO A 102 20.06 24.62 -2.97
CA PRO A 102 20.68 23.97 -4.12
C PRO A 102 21.45 22.69 -3.78
N LEU A 103 22.08 22.63 -2.61
CA LEU A 103 22.85 21.45 -2.16
C LEU A 103 22.00 20.18 -2.08
N LEU A 104 20.69 20.29 -1.81
CA LEU A 104 19.80 19.12 -1.80
C LEU A 104 19.70 18.52 -3.21
N TRP A 105 19.54 19.37 -4.22
CA TRP A 105 19.39 18.95 -5.61
C TRP A 105 20.70 18.49 -6.21
N ASP A 106 21.82 19.11 -5.83
CA ASP A 106 23.13 18.66 -6.28
C ASP A 106 23.44 17.27 -5.71
N LYS A 107 23.09 16.99 -4.44
CA LYS A 107 23.16 15.63 -3.87
C LYS A 107 22.24 14.64 -4.58
N MET A 108 21.00 15.04 -4.89
CA MET A 108 20.08 14.18 -5.65
C MET A 108 20.67 13.82 -7.03
N ALA A 109 21.24 14.81 -7.72
CA ALA A 109 21.87 14.62 -9.02
C ALA A 109 23.14 13.75 -8.93
N GLU A 110 23.93 13.91 -7.87
CA GLU A 110 25.10 13.08 -7.59
C GLU A 110 24.72 11.62 -7.34
N ILE A 111 23.68 11.37 -6.52
CA ILE A 111 23.15 10.03 -6.27
C ILE A 111 22.65 9.42 -7.58
N GLY A 112 21.87 10.18 -8.37
CA GLY A 112 21.41 9.74 -9.68
C GLY A 112 22.57 9.34 -10.60
N ARG A 113 23.58 10.20 -10.74
CA ARG A 113 24.78 9.91 -11.55
C ARG A 113 25.53 8.68 -11.06
N SER A 114 25.65 8.48 -9.74
CA SER A 114 26.29 7.28 -9.18
C SER A 114 25.56 5.97 -9.51
N LYS A 115 24.26 6.06 -9.84
CA LYS A 115 23.43 4.94 -10.30
C LYS A 115 23.42 4.78 -11.83
N GLY A 116 24.00 5.72 -12.58
CA GLY A 116 24.02 5.72 -14.05
C GLY A 116 22.95 6.62 -14.70
N ALA A 117 22.22 7.43 -13.93
CA ALA A 117 21.27 8.38 -14.49
C ALA A 117 21.97 9.62 -15.06
N ASP A 118 21.35 10.23 -16.07
CA ASP A 118 21.73 11.56 -16.55
C ASP A 118 20.68 12.62 -16.12
N PRO A 119 21.02 13.50 -15.15
CA PRO A 119 20.14 14.58 -14.73
C PRO A 119 19.76 15.59 -15.83
N SER A 120 20.44 15.59 -16.97
CA SER A 120 20.06 16.39 -18.14
C SER A 120 18.76 15.90 -18.80
N GLU A 121 18.46 14.61 -18.62
CA GLU A 121 17.25 13.94 -19.11
C GLU A 121 16.04 14.18 -18.20
N TRP A 122 16.24 14.77 -17.02
CA TRP A 122 15.19 14.91 -16.01
C TRP A 122 14.31 16.13 -16.26
N TYR A 123 13.01 15.87 -16.24
CA TYR A 123 11.95 16.87 -16.31
C TYR A 123 11.01 16.74 -15.12
N ALA A 124 10.40 17.85 -14.74
CA ALA A 124 9.39 17.86 -13.69
C ALA A 124 8.23 18.78 -14.03
N THR A 125 7.05 18.44 -13.53
CA THR A 125 5.91 19.34 -13.39
C THR A 125 5.59 19.57 -11.92
N PHE A 126 5.09 20.74 -11.56
CA PHE A 126 4.70 21.06 -10.17
C PHE A 126 3.26 20.70 -9.85
N SER A 127 2.54 20.12 -10.82
CA SER A 127 1.12 19.77 -10.69
C SER A 127 0.92 18.28 -10.89
N PRO A 128 0.00 17.64 -10.14
CA PRO A 128 -0.44 16.29 -10.45
C PRO A 128 -0.98 16.17 -11.87
N MET A 129 -0.83 15.00 -12.48
CA MET A 129 -1.34 14.72 -13.83
C MET A 129 -2.44 13.67 -13.80
N SER A 130 -3.53 13.89 -14.54
CA SER A 130 -4.56 12.87 -14.69
C SER A 130 -4.00 11.66 -15.44
N ILE A 131 -4.34 10.46 -14.98
CA ILE A 131 -3.93 9.21 -15.63
C ILE A 131 -4.50 9.08 -17.04
N ASN A 132 -5.64 9.71 -17.32
CA ASN A 132 -6.28 9.67 -18.64
C ASN A 132 -5.48 10.41 -19.73
N ASN A 133 -4.52 11.24 -19.33
CA ASN A 133 -3.65 11.99 -20.25
C ASN A 133 -2.30 11.29 -20.49
N LEU A 134 -2.14 10.06 -19.98
CA LEU A 134 -0.89 9.33 -20.00
C LEU A 134 -1.11 7.99 -20.70
N ASP A 135 -0.20 7.64 -21.61
CA ASP A 135 -0.10 6.25 -22.06
C ASP A 135 0.60 5.44 -20.97
N ILE A 136 0.30 4.15 -20.89
CA ILE A 136 0.80 3.28 -19.82
C ILE A 136 1.37 2.02 -20.45
N GLU A 137 2.58 1.69 -20.06
CA GLU A 137 3.24 0.46 -20.47
C GLU A 137 3.73 -0.33 -19.27
N ILE A 138 3.78 -1.65 -19.42
CA ILE A 138 4.35 -2.60 -18.46
C ILE A 138 5.60 -3.21 -19.08
N PHE A 139 6.62 -3.42 -18.26
CA PHE A 139 7.78 -4.18 -18.67
C PHE A 139 7.52 -5.69 -18.47
N GLU A 140 7.64 -6.45 -19.55
CA GLU A 140 7.56 -7.91 -19.51
C GLU A 140 8.66 -8.51 -20.40
N ASN A 141 9.50 -9.37 -19.83
CA ASN A 141 10.52 -10.15 -20.57
C ASN A 141 11.47 -9.30 -21.45
N GLY A 142 11.87 -8.11 -20.97
CA GLY A 142 12.78 -7.23 -21.71
C GLY A 142 12.09 -6.19 -22.60
N GLU A 143 10.76 -6.24 -22.71
CA GLU A 143 10.00 -5.38 -23.62
C GLU A 143 8.97 -4.52 -22.87
N TRP A 144 8.72 -3.33 -23.41
CA TRP A 144 7.65 -2.44 -22.94
C TRP A 144 6.37 -2.71 -23.73
N LEU A 145 5.32 -3.14 -23.04
CA LEU A 145 4.04 -3.52 -23.62
C LEU A 145 2.94 -2.54 -23.21
N SER A 146 2.17 -2.05 -24.18
CA SER A 146 1.04 -1.14 -23.94
C SER A 146 -0.07 -1.81 -23.13
N LEU A 147 -0.53 -1.12 -22.09
CA LEU A 147 -1.76 -1.47 -21.37
C LEU A 147 -3.03 -1.04 -22.10
N LYS A 148 -2.90 -0.30 -23.20
CA LYS A 148 -4.00 0.02 -24.08
C LYS A 148 -3.97 -0.93 -25.28
N LYS A 149 -5.02 -1.74 -25.42
CA LYS A 149 -5.24 -2.60 -26.59
C LYS A 149 -5.52 -1.74 -27.84
N GLY A 150 -5.48 -2.37 -29.02
CA GLY A 150 -5.69 -1.68 -30.31
C GLY A 150 -7.06 -1.02 -30.46
N ASP A 151 -8.07 -1.52 -29.76
CA ASP A 151 -9.44 -0.97 -29.66
C ASP A 151 -9.56 0.15 -28.60
N GLY A 152 -8.49 0.43 -27.86
CA GLY A 152 -8.46 1.40 -26.78
C GLY A 152 -8.85 0.85 -25.40
N GLU A 153 -9.21 -0.43 -25.28
CA GLU A 153 -9.53 -1.06 -24.01
C GLU A 153 -8.30 -1.26 -23.12
N PHE A 154 -8.53 -1.32 -21.81
CA PHE A 154 -7.50 -1.65 -20.84
C PHE A 154 -7.14 -3.13 -20.90
N ASN A 155 -5.85 -3.44 -21.03
CA ASN A 155 -5.33 -4.80 -21.05
C ASN A 155 -5.22 -5.39 -19.64
N THR A 156 -6.38 -5.78 -19.10
CA THR A 156 -6.51 -6.37 -17.76
C THR A 156 -5.69 -7.65 -17.59
N ASP A 157 -5.63 -8.48 -18.63
CA ASP A 157 -4.91 -9.76 -18.58
C ASP A 157 -3.40 -9.55 -18.45
N LEU A 158 -2.84 -8.63 -19.27
CA LEU A 158 -1.44 -8.26 -19.17
C LEU A 158 -1.10 -7.69 -17.79
N PHE A 159 -1.96 -6.80 -17.28
CA PHE A 159 -1.79 -6.20 -15.96
C PHE A 159 -1.79 -7.26 -14.84
N ASN A 160 -2.82 -8.11 -14.79
CA ASN A 160 -2.99 -9.11 -13.73
C ASN A 160 -1.89 -10.17 -13.77
N LYS A 161 -1.56 -10.70 -14.95
CA LYS A 161 -0.45 -11.64 -15.13
C LYS A 161 0.86 -11.07 -14.59
N ASN A 162 1.13 -9.79 -14.89
CA ASN A 162 2.35 -9.13 -14.43
C ASN A 162 2.34 -8.82 -12.93
N LEU A 163 1.17 -8.60 -12.33
CA LEU A 163 1.02 -8.42 -10.89
C LEU A 163 1.22 -9.76 -10.14
N GLU A 164 0.60 -10.83 -10.62
CA GLU A 164 0.59 -12.15 -9.98
C GLU A 164 1.96 -12.81 -9.93
N LYS A 165 2.83 -12.52 -10.93
CA LYS A 165 4.19 -13.05 -10.95
C LYS A 165 5.13 -12.39 -9.93
N THR A 166 4.79 -11.21 -9.41
CA THR A 166 5.66 -10.44 -8.51
C THR A 166 5.90 -11.15 -7.18
N PHE A 167 7.09 -10.96 -6.61
CA PHE A 167 7.41 -11.46 -5.28
C PHE A 167 6.43 -10.96 -4.21
N VAL A 168 6.09 -9.66 -4.23
CA VAL A 168 5.19 -9.07 -3.24
C VAL A 168 3.78 -9.68 -3.32
N PHE A 169 3.26 -9.93 -4.51
CA PHE A 169 1.95 -10.57 -4.66
C PHE A 169 1.94 -11.99 -4.10
N LYS A 170 2.93 -12.81 -4.48
CA LYS A 170 3.07 -14.19 -3.99
C LYS A 170 3.19 -14.25 -2.48
N LYS A 171 4.03 -13.40 -1.88
CA LYS A 171 4.16 -13.30 -0.42
C LYS A 171 2.87 -12.84 0.26
N GLY A 172 2.15 -11.90 -0.36
CA GLY A 172 0.84 -11.47 0.13
C GLY A 172 -0.17 -12.61 0.15
N LYS A 173 -0.20 -13.44 -0.90
CA LYS A 173 -1.09 -14.61 -1.00
C LYS A 173 -0.76 -15.70 0.02
N GLU A 174 0.52 -16.02 0.19
CA GLU A 174 0.97 -16.98 1.22
C GLU A 174 0.54 -16.53 2.62
N LEU A 175 0.69 -15.24 2.94
CA LEU A 175 0.29 -14.69 4.24
C LEU A 175 -1.23 -14.71 4.43
N GLU A 176 -2.00 -14.36 3.39
CA GLU A 176 -3.46 -14.42 3.40
C GLU A 176 -3.95 -15.85 3.69
N GLU A 177 -3.37 -16.86 3.04
CA GLU A 177 -3.70 -18.26 3.28
C GLU A 177 -3.34 -18.73 4.70
N GLN A 178 -2.20 -18.29 5.25
CA GLN A 178 -1.80 -18.61 6.62
C GLN A 178 -2.80 -18.02 7.63
N MET A 179 -3.17 -16.74 7.45
CA MET A 179 -4.15 -16.09 8.30
C MET A 179 -5.52 -16.76 8.23
N MET A 180 -5.96 -17.19 7.03
CA MET A 180 -7.23 -17.90 6.87
C MET A 180 -7.21 -19.27 7.56
N LYS A 181 -6.10 -20.01 7.47
CA LYS A 181 -5.92 -21.29 8.19
C LYS A 181 -5.92 -21.09 9.70
N GLU A 182 -5.27 -20.04 10.19
CA GLU A 182 -5.28 -19.70 11.62
C GLU A 182 -6.68 -19.28 12.10
N ALA A 183 -7.41 -18.48 11.32
CA ALA A 183 -8.78 -18.10 11.63
C ALA A 183 -9.71 -19.31 11.69
N GLN A 184 -9.58 -20.26 10.75
CA GLN A 184 -10.34 -21.51 10.78
C GLN A 184 -10.00 -22.39 11.99
N LYS A 185 -8.71 -22.48 12.36
CA LYS A 185 -8.30 -23.21 13.57
C LYS A 185 -8.87 -22.58 14.83
N GLN A 186 -8.84 -21.24 14.93
CA GLN A 186 -9.43 -20.52 16.05
C GLN A 186 -10.94 -20.71 16.10
N LYS A 187 -11.62 -20.69 14.95
CA LYS A 187 -13.06 -20.95 14.86
C LYS A 187 -13.40 -22.35 15.39
N LYS A 188 -12.70 -23.39 14.92
CA LYS A 188 -12.89 -24.77 15.38
C LYS A 188 -12.63 -24.94 16.88
N ALA A 189 -11.56 -24.33 17.39
CA ALA A 189 -11.26 -24.40 18.83
C ALA A 189 -12.34 -23.71 19.69
N VAL A 190 -12.97 -22.65 19.18
CA VAL A 190 -14.11 -22.01 19.86
C VAL A 190 -15.36 -22.90 19.77
N GLU A 191 -15.64 -23.51 18.62
CA GLU A 191 -16.76 -24.45 18.42
C GLU A 191 -16.64 -25.65 19.38
N GLU A 192 -15.47 -26.30 19.47
CA GLU A 192 -15.23 -27.44 20.40
C GLU A 192 -15.40 -27.05 21.88
N VAL A 193 -14.88 -25.89 22.31
CA VAL A 193 -15.04 -25.42 23.70
C VAL A 193 -16.50 -25.07 24.02
N VAL A 194 -17.28 -24.66 23.01
CA VAL A 194 -18.72 -24.41 23.17
C VAL A 194 -19.47 -25.72 23.27
N GLU A 195 -19.18 -26.71 22.43
CA GLU A 195 -19.79 -28.06 22.50
C GLU A 195 -19.55 -28.71 23.87
N GLU A 196 -18.31 -28.73 24.35
CA GLU A 196 -17.96 -29.30 25.67
C GLU A 196 -18.74 -28.62 26.82
N LYS A 197 -18.86 -27.28 26.78
CA LYS A 197 -19.65 -26.54 27.78
C LYS A 197 -21.15 -26.78 27.68
N VAL A 198 -21.67 -27.00 26.47
CA VAL A 198 -23.09 -27.33 26.28
C VAL A 198 -23.38 -28.73 26.80
N GLU A 199 -22.49 -29.69 26.55
CA GLU A 199 -22.62 -31.06 27.10
C GLU A 199 -22.59 -31.05 28.63
N GLU A 200 -21.64 -30.35 29.26
CA GLU A 200 -21.56 -30.23 30.73
C GLU A 200 -22.84 -29.63 31.34
N VAL A 201 -23.37 -28.55 30.75
CA VAL A 201 -24.62 -27.91 31.21
C VAL A 201 -25.85 -28.81 30.99
N VAL A 202 -25.85 -29.64 29.94
CA VAL A 202 -26.94 -30.58 29.68
C VAL A 202 -26.89 -31.76 30.65
N GLU A 203 -25.71 -32.29 30.98
CA GLU A 203 -25.55 -33.37 31.98
C GLU A 203 -25.96 -32.91 33.38
N GLU A 204 -25.52 -31.72 33.81
CA GLU A 204 -25.88 -31.15 35.12
C GLU A 204 -27.40 -30.94 35.25
N LYS A 205 -28.09 -30.57 34.15
CA LYS A 205 -29.55 -30.36 34.14
C LYS A 205 -30.35 -31.68 34.04
N VAL A 206 -29.76 -32.75 33.52
CA VAL A 206 -30.40 -34.08 33.38
C VAL A 206 -30.33 -34.88 34.69
N GLU A 207 -29.28 -34.73 35.49
CA GLU A 207 -29.25 -35.33 36.84
C GLU A 207 -30.17 -34.60 37.85
N GLY A 208 -30.52 -33.34 37.58
CA GLY A 208 -31.39 -32.53 38.45
C GLY A 208 -32.90 -32.61 38.15
N SER A 209 -33.33 -33.17 37.01
CA SER A 209 -34.74 -33.08 36.59
C SER A 209 -35.31 -34.42 36.14
N SER A 210 -35.86 -35.15 37.11
CA SER A 210 -36.98 -36.03 36.82
C SER A 210 -38.16 -35.20 36.32
N ARG A 211 -38.56 -35.46 35.06
CA ARG A 211 -39.88 -35.16 34.45
C ARG A 211 -39.96 -33.86 33.63
N GLY A 212 -39.92 -34.04 32.30
CA GLY A 212 -40.66 -33.22 31.35
C GLY A 212 -39.83 -32.37 30.38
N GLU A 213 -40.17 -32.53 29.09
CA GLU A 213 -40.13 -31.48 28.05
C GLU A 213 -38.88 -31.33 27.19
N ARG A 214 -38.94 -32.08 26.08
CA ARG A 214 -38.18 -31.99 24.82
C ARG A 214 -38.11 -30.60 24.16
N GLY A 215 -38.77 -29.57 24.71
CA GLY A 215 -38.89 -28.23 24.13
C GLY A 215 -37.76 -27.27 24.50
N GLU A 216 -37.13 -27.41 25.67
CA GLU A 216 -36.10 -26.46 26.13
C GLU A 216 -34.74 -26.63 25.45
N LYS A 217 -34.38 -27.84 24.98
CA LYS A 217 -33.05 -28.11 24.39
C LYS A 217 -32.79 -27.29 23.12
N LYS A 218 -33.79 -27.17 22.24
CA LYS A 218 -33.67 -26.43 20.97
C LYS A 218 -33.47 -24.92 21.17
N ALA A 219 -34.11 -24.35 22.18
CA ALA A 219 -34.02 -22.91 22.46
C ALA A 219 -32.68 -22.50 23.09
N VAL A 220 -31.97 -23.44 23.74
CA VAL A 220 -30.62 -23.22 24.25
C VAL A 220 -29.60 -23.34 23.12
N GLU A 221 -29.75 -24.34 22.24
CA GLU A 221 -28.88 -24.56 21.09
C GLU A 221 -28.89 -23.37 20.10
N GLU A 222 -30.09 -22.85 19.78
CA GLU A 222 -30.25 -21.71 18.86
C GLU A 222 -29.69 -20.39 19.45
N LYS A 223 -29.82 -20.18 20.78
CA LYS A 223 -29.20 -19.03 21.47
C LYS A 223 -27.68 -19.14 21.56
N VAL A 224 -27.14 -20.35 21.57
CA VAL A 224 -25.69 -20.57 21.61
C VAL A 224 -25.09 -20.33 20.22
N GLU A 225 -25.73 -20.76 19.13
CA GLU A 225 -25.30 -20.44 17.76
C GLU A 225 -25.24 -18.92 17.51
N GLU A 226 -26.27 -18.17 17.93
CA GLU A 226 -26.32 -16.71 17.73
C GLU A 226 -25.20 -15.98 18.50
N VAL A 227 -24.89 -16.43 19.73
CA VAL A 227 -23.79 -15.88 20.55
C VAL A 227 -22.42 -16.25 19.98
N VAL A 228 -22.30 -17.41 19.31
CA VAL A 228 -21.06 -17.82 18.64
C VAL A 228 -20.82 -16.99 17.38
N GLU A 229 -21.83 -16.74 16.55
CA GLU A 229 -21.67 -15.87 15.37
C GLU A 229 -21.28 -14.45 15.76
N GLU A 230 -21.91 -13.87 16.80
CA GLU A 230 -21.62 -12.50 17.24
C GLU A 230 -20.20 -12.37 17.83
N LYS A 231 -19.75 -13.34 18.64
CA LYS A 231 -18.37 -13.34 19.19
C LYS A 231 -17.32 -13.60 18.12
N VAL A 232 -17.61 -14.42 17.11
CA VAL A 232 -16.68 -14.68 16.01
C VAL A 232 -16.54 -13.43 15.14
N GLU A 233 -17.62 -12.71 14.83
CA GLU A 233 -17.54 -11.44 14.11
C GLU A 233 -16.74 -10.39 14.91
N GLU A 234 -16.95 -10.28 16.23
CA GLU A 234 -16.24 -9.29 17.06
C GLU A 234 -14.73 -9.58 17.15
N VAL A 235 -14.33 -10.85 17.30
CA VAL A 235 -12.91 -11.25 17.34
C VAL A 235 -12.23 -11.07 15.98
N VAL A 236 -12.96 -11.29 14.88
CA VAL A 236 -12.44 -11.06 13.53
C VAL A 236 -12.26 -9.56 13.26
N GLU A 237 -13.23 -8.71 13.65
CA GLU A 237 -13.09 -7.25 13.50
C GLU A 237 -11.96 -6.68 14.38
N GLU A 238 -11.80 -7.16 15.61
CA GLU A 238 -10.77 -6.68 16.53
C GLU A 238 -9.35 -7.03 16.05
N LYS A 239 -9.14 -8.25 15.55
CA LYS A 239 -7.83 -8.66 15.00
C LYS A 239 -7.50 -7.96 13.69
N VAL A 240 -8.49 -7.65 12.85
CA VAL A 240 -8.28 -6.84 11.63
C VAL A 240 -7.88 -5.40 11.99
N GLU A 241 -8.49 -4.79 13.02
CA GLU A 241 -8.06 -3.48 13.54
C GLU A 241 -6.65 -3.53 14.16
N GLU A 242 -6.25 -4.62 14.81
CA GLU A 242 -4.93 -4.77 15.43
C GLU A 242 -3.81 -4.89 14.38
N VAL A 243 -4.01 -5.69 13.34
CA VAL A 243 -3.07 -5.83 12.21
C VAL A 243 -2.91 -4.51 11.44
N GLU A 244 -3.98 -3.71 11.32
CA GLU A 244 -3.87 -2.36 10.75
C GLU A 244 -3.09 -1.39 11.65
N ARG A 245 -3.19 -1.52 12.99
CA ARG A 245 -2.42 -0.70 13.95
C ARG A 245 -0.94 -1.05 13.97
N GLU A 246 -0.58 -2.32 13.79
CA GLU A 246 0.82 -2.74 13.71
C GLU A 246 1.52 -2.28 12.42
N LYS A 247 0.82 -2.29 11.28
CA LYS A 247 1.34 -1.70 10.03
C LYS A 247 1.68 -0.21 10.17
N VAL A 248 0.96 0.54 11.02
CA VAL A 248 1.23 1.97 11.28
C VAL A 248 2.45 2.16 12.21
N LYS A 249 2.75 1.23 13.12
CA LYS A 249 3.93 1.30 14.00
C LYS A 249 5.21 0.81 13.33
N GLY A 250 5.12 -0.14 12.39
CA GLY A 250 6.27 -0.66 11.63
C GLY A 250 6.89 0.37 10.67
N SER A 251 6.08 1.30 10.14
CA SER A 251 6.56 2.32 9.19
C SER A 251 7.26 3.52 9.86
N SER A 252 7.27 3.65 11.19
CA SER A 252 7.82 4.82 11.90
C SER A 252 9.14 4.56 12.64
N ARG A 253 9.81 3.41 12.42
CA ARG A 253 11.03 3.02 13.16
C ARG A 253 12.26 2.71 12.31
N GLY A 254 12.27 3.17 11.06
CA GLY A 254 13.35 2.93 10.10
C GLY A 254 13.98 4.20 9.52
N GLU A 255 14.10 5.30 10.28
CA GLU A 255 14.96 6.42 9.88
C GLU A 255 15.82 6.87 11.07
N GLY A 256 17.13 6.68 10.92
CA GLY A 256 18.14 7.33 11.75
C GLY A 256 18.98 6.38 12.59
N ARG A 257 20.11 5.90 12.03
CA ARG A 257 21.43 5.96 12.70
C ARG A 257 22.58 5.40 11.86
N ARG A 258 23.47 6.32 11.46
CA ARG A 258 24.97 6.33 11.54
C ARG A 258 25.42 7.41 10.54
N SER A 259 26.31 8.36 10.82
CA SER A 259 27.38 8.48 11.82
C SER A 259 27.71 9.97 12.05
N SER A 260 28.10 10.33 13.28
CA SER A 260 28.99 11.48 13.52
C SER A 260 29.67 11.29 14.87
N ARG A 261 31.01 11.24 14.84
CA ARG A 261 31.92 11.26 15.99
C ARG A 261 32.61 12.63 15.92
N GLY A 262 32.61 13.38 17.03
CA GLY A 262 33.39 14.62 17.16
C GLY A 262 32.76 15.71 18.02
N GLU A 263 33.02 15.62 19.33
CA GLU A 263 33.34 16.68 20.32
C GLU A 263 32.47 17.96 20.47
N GLY A 264 32.15 18.29 21.74
CA GLY A 264 31.78 19.65 22.15
C GLY A 264 30.86 19.72 23.37
N ARG A 265 31.42 20.13 24.51
CA ARG A 265 30.76 20.35 25.82
C ARG A 265 29.66 21.43 25.78
N GLY A 266 28.65 21.34 26.65
CA GLY A 266 27.77 22.47 26.97
C GLY A 266 26.51 22.07 27.73
N SER A 267 26.12 22.87 28.71
CA SER A 267 25.28 22.52 29.87
C SER A 267 23.78 22.89 29.73
N SER A 268 22.97 22.25 30.57
CA SER A 268 21.76 22.75 31.26
C SER A 268 20.33 22.56 30.68
N ARG A 269 19.54 21.79 31.46
CA ARG A 269 18.18 22.00 32.02
C ARG A 269 16.99 22.40 31.13
N GLY A 270 15.86 21.69 31.34
CA GLY A 270 14.50 22.29 31.23
C GLY A 270 13.41 21.33 30.74
N GLU A 271 12.26 21.31 31.43
CA GLU A 271 11.17 20.32 31.39
C GLU A 271 10.14 20.51 30.26
N GLY A 272 9.25 19.51 30.07
CA GLY A 272 7.93 19.73 29.44
C GLY A 272 7.27 18.53 28.77
N ARG A 273 6.56 17.68 29.53
CA ARG A 273 5.62 16.65 29.04
C ARG A 273 4.19 17.22 28.90
N ARG A 274 3.37 16.54 28.06
CA ARG A 274 1.91 16.67 27.75
C ARG A 274 1.65 17.41 26.41
N SER A 275 0.75 17.03 25.50
CA SER A 275 -0.39 16.10 25.50
C SER A 275 -0.77 15.78 24.02
N SER A 276 -1.08 14.53 23.67
CA SER A 276 -1.69 14.19 22.36
C SER A 276 -2.65 12.99 22.46
N ARG A 277 -3.80 13.17 23.12
CA ARG A 277 -4.89 12.17 23.20
C ARG A 277 -6.16 12.54 22.42
N GLY A 278 -6.18 13.66 21.67
CA GLY A 278 -7.41 14.20 21.07
C GLY A 278 -7.68 13.92 19.58
N GLU A 279 -6.66 13.69 18.75
CA GLU A 279 -6.85 13.70 17.28
C GLU A 279 -7.18 12.34 16.64
N GLY A 280 -6.90 11.23 17.33
CA GLY A 280 -7.14 9.88 16.78
C GLY A 280 -8.62 9.55 16.56
N ARG A 281 -9.52 10.08 17.41
CA ARG A 281 -10.95 9.73 17.40
C ARG A 281 -11.72 10.31 16.21
N LYS A 282 -11.30 11.45 15.66
CA LYS A 282 -11.98 12.09 14.51
C LYS A 282 -11.60 11.46 13.16
N LYS A 283 -10.37 10.94 13.01
CA LYS A 283 -9.94 10.22 11.79
C LYS A 283 -10.57 8.83 11.68
N SER A 284 -10.79 8.13 12.79
CA SER A 284 -11.44 6.81 12.84
C SER A 284 -12.91 6.87 12.37
N ARG A 285 -13.69 7.88 12.79
CA ARG A 285 -15.10 8.04 12.35
C ARG A 285 -15.27 8.33 10.86
N ARG A 286 -14.33 9.02 10.20
CA ARG A 286 -14.38 9.26 8.74
C ARG A 286 -14.03 8.01 7.93
N ARG A 287 -13.18 7.12 8.45
CA ARG A 287 -12.83 5.83 7.82
C ARG A 287 -13.96 4.80 7.92
N ARG A 288 -14.71 4.78 9.04
CA ARG A 288 -15.89 3.90 9.22
C ARG A 288 -17.01 4.14 8.20
N LYS A 289 -17.20 5.37 7.69
CA LYS A 289 -18.17 5.64 6.62
C LYS A 289 -17.75 5.05 5.26
N ASN A 290 -16.46 5.00 4.95
CA ASN A 290 -15.96 4.57 3.63
C ASN A 290 -15.94 3.03 3.46
N LEU A 291 -15.79 2.27 4.54
CA LEU A 291 -15.84 0.80 4.49
C LEU A 291 -17.27 0.26 4.28
N ARG A 292 -18.28 0.92 4.86
CA ARG A 292 -19.71 0.59 4.63
C ARG A 292 -20.13 0.83 3.17
N GLU A 293 -19.62 1.88 2.52
CA GLU A 293 -19.86 2.13 1.09
C GLU A 293 -19.23 1.07 0.17
N TYR A 294 -18.12 0.46 0.56
CA TYR A 294 -17.43 -0.57 -0.23
C TYR A 294 -18.16 -1.92 -0.22
N SER A 295 -18.77 -2.27 0.93
CA SER A 295 -19.62 -3.47 1.06
C SER A 295 -20.94 -3.34 0.30
N LEU A 296 -21.55 -2.15 0.32
CA LEU A 296 -22.79 -1.85 -0.43
C LEU A 296 -22.58 -1.85 -1.95
N LYS A 297 -21.44 -1.34 -2.47
CA LYS A 297 -21.17 -1.31 -3.92
C LYS A 297 -20.82 -2.68 -4.52
N LYS A 298 -20.17 -3.58 -3.78
CA LYS A 298 -19.98 -4.98 -4.21
C LYS A 298 -21.30 -5.73 -4.38
N ARG A 299 -22.32 -5.39 -3.58
CA ARG A 299 -23.65 -6.03 -3.64
C ARG A 299 -24.50 -5.54 -4.83
N VAL A 300 -24.23 -4.34 -5.35
CA VAL A 300 -24.90 -3.78 -6.54
C VAL A 300 -24.32 -4.33 -7.85
N PHE A 301 -22.99 -4.52 -7.93
CA PHE A 301 -22.35 -5.06 -9.15
C PHE A 301 -22.56 -6.58 -9.36
N SER A 302 -22.94 -7.32 -8.32
CA SER A 302 -23.23 -8.75 -8.40
C SER A 302 -24.67 -9.08 -8.82
N LYS A 303 -25.59 -8.11 -8.83
CA LYS A 303 -27.01 -8.32 -9.16
C LYS A 303 -27.45 -7.74 -10.52
N GLY A 304 -26.50 -7.31 -11.35
CA GLY A 304 -26.77 -6.74 -12.67
C GLY A 304 -26.61 -7.71 -13.85
N ASN A 305 -26.21 -8.97 -13.60
CA ASN A 305 -26.09 -10.02 -14.62
C ASN A 305 -26.97 -11.22 -14.22
N SER A 306 -28.28 -11.08 -14.35
CA SER A 306 -29.26 -12.15 -14.50
C SER A 306 -30.52 -11.56 -15.10
#